data_AF-A0A854ECN4-F1
#
_entry.id   AF-A0A854ECN4-F1
#
_cell.length_a   1.000
_cell.length_b   1.000
_cell.length_c   1.000
_cell.angle_alpha   90.00
_cell.angle_beta   90.00
_cell.angle_gamma   90.00
#
_symmetry.space_group_name_H-M   'P 1'
#
loop_
_entity.id
_entity.type
_entity.pdbx_description
1 polymer ?
#
loop_
_entity_poly.entity_id
_entity_poly.type
_entity_poly.pdbx_seq_one_letter_code
_entity_poly.pdbx_strand_id
1 'polypeptide(L)'
;MQEIPQRLIVVGGVVAREAATWMSALGSDVTMLVRGSRLLSAAESFASRLIEKALAARGITVITDAQVVAAERPQASDTGLGRIHGGPVTVTCAGRTIEADEILVATGRRPLLTGMGLEVVGLEPDDVLAGRLPDWLYAVGYASGEAQLTHMGKYRARVVGERITALSAGCGPEPVPENVPVPQVVFTAPQRPDRAAGPRPRPGRRHCSGRLHLGRRSCPPARRRPQ
;
A
#
# COMPACT_ATOMS: atom_id res chain seq x y z
N MET A 1 11.40 16.14 2.05
CA MET A 1 10.46 17.26 2.27
C MET A 1 11.31 18.47 2.62
N GLN A 2 11.15 19.59 1.91
CA GLN A 2 11.87 20.84 2.19
C GLN A 2 10.95 21.89 2.80
N GLU A 3 9.67 21.88 2.44
CA GLU A 3 8.62 22.75 3.00
C GLU A 3 7.46 21.91 3.54
N ILE A 4 6.81 22.39 4.60
CA ILE A 4 5.63 21.74 5.20
C ILE A 4 4.40 22.58 4.81
N PRO A 5 3.48 22.07 3.97
CA PRO A 5 2.23 22.76 3.65
C PRO A 5 1.38 22.87 4.91
N GLN A 6 0.71 24.01 5.10
CA GLN A 6 -0.17 24.18 6.24
C GLN A 6 -1.42 23.30 6.08
N ARG A 7 -1.95 23.19 4.87
CA ARG A 7 -3.07 22.31 4.51
C ARG A 7 -2.64 21.31 3.45
N LEU A 8 -2.88 20.04 3.69
CA LEU A 8 -2.52 18.94 2.80
C LEU A 8 -3.71 18.03 2.52
N ILE A 9 -3.98 17.79 1.24
CA ILE A 9 -4.87 16.71 0.80
C ILE A 9 -4.03 15.47 0.51
N VAL A 10 -4.41 14.32 1.08
CA VAL A 10 -3.74 13.03 0.84
C VAL A 10 -4.72 12.06 0.22
N VAL A 11 -4.46 11.56 -0.98
CA VAL A 11 -5.36 10.66 -1.72
C VAL A 11 -4.77 9.26 -1.77
N GLY A 12 -5.53 8.24 -1.34
CA GLY A 12 -5.24 6.85 -1.70
C GLY A 12 -5.18 5.84 -0.56
N GLY A 13 -4.19 4.94 -0.64
CA GLY A 13 -4.17 3.66 0.07
C GLY A 13 -3.27 3.59 1.30
N VAL A 14 -2.46 2.54 1.40
CA VAL A 14 -1.59 2.30 2.58
C VAL A 14 -0.56 3.42 2.76
N VAL A 15 0.14 3.77 1.68
CA VAL A 15 1.13 4.87 1.68
C VAL A 15 0.49 6.20 2.07
N ALA A 16 -0.75 6.46 1.61
CA ALA A 16 -1.50 7.66 1.98
C ALA A 16 -1.71 7.77 3.50
N ARG A 17 -1.95 6.66 4.19
CA ARG A 17 -2.19 6.63 5.64
C ARG A 17 -0.92 6.89 6.45
N GLU A 18 0.19 6.31 6.00
CA GLU A 18 1.50 6.59 6.58
C GLU A 18 1.84 8.07 6.36
N ALA A 19 1.64 8.56 5.13
CA ALA A 19 1.79 9.96 4.75
C ALA A 19 1.01 10.93 5.62
N ALA A 20 -0.28 10.67 5.79
CA ALA A 20 -1.14 11.48 6.65
C ALA A 20 -0.63 11.50 8.10
N THR A 21 -0.13 10.37 8.61
CA THR A 21 0.36 10.27 9.98
C THR A 21 1.60 11.13 10.21
N TRP A 22 2.63 11.02 9.36
CA TRP A 22 3.85 11.81 9.55
C TRP A 22 3.68 13.28 9.15
N MET A 23 2.80 13.62 8.18
CA MET A 23 2.49 15.02 7.86
C MET A 23 1.73 15.73 8.97
N SER A 24 0.74 15.07 9.57
CA SER A 24 0.06 15.59 10.75
C SER A 24 1.03 15.80 11.93
N ALA A 25 1.98 14.85 12.14
CA ALA A 25 3.00 15.00 13.17
C ALA A 25 3.99 16.15 12.91
N LEU A 26 4.20 16.52 11.64
CA LEU A 26 5.00 17.68 11.24
C LEU A 26 4.23 19.00 11.30
N GLY A 27 2.92 18.97 11.60
CA GLY A 27 2.09 20.16 11.81
C GLY A 27 1.16 20.53 10.66
N SER A 28 1.08 19.74 9.59
CA SER A 28 0.07 19.95 8.54
C SER A 28 -1.34 19.63 9.05
N ASP A 29 -2.32 20.44 8.66
CA ASP A 29 -3.73 20.07 8.68
C ASP A 29 -4.00 19.13 7.49
N VAL A 30 -4.31 17.86 7.81
CA VAL A 30 -4.39 16.79 6.81
C VAL A 30 -5.83 16.38 6.58
N THR A 31 -6.27 16.47 5.32
CA THR A 31 -7.50 15.85 4.83
C THR A 31 -7.16 14.64 3.95
N MET A 32 -7.53 13.44 4.39
CA MET A 32 -7.32 12.21 3.65
C MET A 32 -8.58 11.79 2.90
N LEU A 33 -8.46 11.58 1.59
CA LEU A 33 -9.52 11.14 0.69
C LEU A 33 -9.35 9.66 0.35
N VAL A 34 -10.34 8.86 0.70
CA VAL A 34 -10.34 7.40 0.51
C VAL A 34 -11.55 6.97 -0.29
N ARG A 35 -11.29 6.31 -1.43
CA ARG A 35 -12.34 5.85 -2.36
C ARG A 35 -13.32 4.85 -1.74
N GLY A 36 -12.84 3.96 -0.88
CA GLY A 36 -13.68 2.94 -0.25
C GLY A 36 -14.44 3.47 0.97
N SER A 37 -15.45 2.73 1.38
CA SER A 37 -16.28 3.03 2.57
C SER A 37 -15.55 2.83 3.91
N ARG A 38 -14.32 2.28 3.90
CA ARG A 38 -13.48 2.10 5.09
C ARG A 38 -12.00 2.15 4.77
N LEU A 39 -11.19 2.51 5.76
CA LEU A 39 -9.74 2.34 5.67
C LEU A 39 -9.36 0.86 5.66
N LEU A 40 -8.26 0.50 4.98
CA LEU A 40 -7.70 -0.86 4.93
C LEU A 40 -8.77 -1.92 4.61
N SER A 41 -9.41 -1.79 3.45
CA SER A 41 -10.48 -2.70 3.02
C SER A 41 -10.05 -4.16 2.88
N ALA A 42 -8.75 -4.44 2.80
CA ALA A 42 -8.19 -5.80 2.81
C ALA A 42 -8.04 -6.39 4.23
N ALA A 43 -7.96 -5.54 5.26
CA ALA A 43 -7.82 -5.96 6.65
C ALA A 43 -9.17 -6.30 7.30
N GLU A 44 -9.14 -6.92 8.48
CA GLU A 44 -10.33 -7.13 9.29
C GLU A 44 -10.97 -5.80 9.73
N SER A 45 -12.30 -5.76 9.79
CA SER A 45 -13.04 -4.51 10.06
C SER A 45 -12.69 -3.83 11.39
N PHE A 46 -12.23 -4.59 12.39
CA PHE A 46 -11.81 -4.01 13.66
C PHE A 46 -10.50 -3.22 13.53
N ALA A 47 -9.57 -3.65 12.66
CA ALA A 47 -8.32 -2.96 12.43
C ALA A 47 -8.58 -1.60 11.75
N SER A 48 -9.46 -1.57 10.74
CA SER A 48 -9.95 -0.35 10.10
C SER A 48 -10.46 0.67 11.12
N ARG A 49 -11.41 0.25 11.97
CA ARG A 49 -12.03 1.14 12.98
C ARG A 49 -11.03 1.69 13.98
N LEU A 50 -10.04 0.89 14.38
CA LEU A 50 -9.00 1.34 15.33
C LEU A 50 -8.10 2.40 14.70
N ILE A 51 -7.74 2.24 13.43
CA ILE A 51 -6.90 3.21 12.72
C ILE A 51 -7.68 4.49 12.42
N GLU A 52 -8.95 4.39 12.00
CA GLU A 52 -9.82 5.56 11.82
C GLU A 52 -9.92 6.39 13.11
N LYS A 53 -10.17 5.74 14.25
CA LYS A 53 -10.18 6.43 15.56
C LYS A 53 -8.83 7.08 15.90
N ALA A 54 -7.72 6.41 15.59
CA ALA A 54 -6.40 6.92 15.91
C ALA A 54 -5.95 8.08 15.02
N LEU A 55 -6.38 8.11 13.76
CA LEU A 55 -6.19 9.24 12.85
C LEU A 55 -7.06 10.42 13.27
N ALA A 56 -8.34 10.18 13.59
CA ALA A 56 -9.24 11.22 14.08
C ALA A 56 -8.74 11.87 15.39
N ALA A 57 -8.20 11.07 16.32
CA ALA A 57 -7.59 11.58 17.55
C ALA A 57 -6.35 12.46 17.33
N ARG A 58 -5.79 12.48 16.11
CA ARG A 58 -4.69 13.36 15.70
C ARG A 58 -5.14 14.58 14.91
N GLY A 59 -6.46 14.78 14.78
CA GLY A 59 -7.01 15.87 13.96
C GLY A 59 -6.95 15.61 12.46
N ILE A 60 -6.62 14.38 12.02
CA ILE A 60 -6.65 14.05 10.59
C ILE A 60 -8.10 13.86 10.17
N THR A 61 -8.55 14.67 9.22
CA THR A 61 -9.89 14.54 8.62
C THR A 61 -9.86 13.41 7.60
N VAL A 62 -10.76 12.43 7.73
CA VAL A 62 -10.86 11.30 6.79
C VAL A 62 -12.21 11.34 6.10
N ILE A 63 -12.20 11.42 4.77
CA ILE A 63 -13.39 11.37 3.93
C ILE A 63 -13.37 10.04 3.17
N THR A 64 -14.30 9.15 3.52
CA THR A 64 -14.55 7.89 2.82
C THR A 64 -15.50 8.09 1.65
N ASP A 65 -15.63 7.07 0.79
CA ASP A 65 -16.44 7.14 -0.44
C ASP A 65 -16.06 8.36 -1.31
N ALA A 66 -14.80 8.79 -1.18
CA ALA A 66 -14.26 9.99 -1.77
C ALA A 66 -13.81 9.68 -3.21
N GLN A 67 -14.68 9.97 -4.17
CA GLN A 67 -14.35 9.92 -5.59
C GLN A 67 -13.79 11.27 -6.04
N VAL A 68 -12.46 11.37 -6.02
CA VAL A 68 -11.74 12.48 -6.65
C VAL A 68 -11.89 12.40 -8.16
N VAL A 69 -12.36 13.48 -8.79
CA VAL A 69 -12.59 13.57 -10.24
C VAL A 69 -11.74 14.62 -10.94
N ALA A 70 -11.30 15.65 -10.22
CA ALA A 70 -10.43 16.69 -10.74
C ALA A 70 -9.55 17.29 -9.64
N ALA A 71 -8.40 17.81 -10.04
CA ALA A 71 -7.53 18.65 -9.22
C ALA A 71 -6.99 19.78 -10.10
N GLU A 72 -7.18 21.02 -9.67
CA GLU A 72 -6.83 22.21 -10.44
C GLU A 72 -5.95 23.13 -9.60
N ARG A 73 -4.93 23.72 -10.22
CA ARG A 73 -4.04 24.71 -9.58
C ARG A 73 -3.77 25.84 -10.56
N PRO A 74 -4.57 26.93 -10.53
CA PRO A 74 -4.44 28.03 -11.48
C PRO A 74 -3.06 28.71 -11.46
N GLN A 75 -2.42 28.77 -10.30
CA GLN A 75 -1.11 29.39 -10.10
C GLN A 75 -0.02 28.35 -9.86
N ALA A 76 0.01 27.28 -10.68
CA ALA A 76 1.02 26.24 -10.56
C ALA A 76 2.42 26.75 -10.93
N SER A 77 3.43 26.31 -10.18
CA SER A 77 4.84 26.59 -10.44
C SER A 77 5.67 25.35 -10.09
N ASP A 78 6.59 24.96 -10.97
CA ASP A 78 7.56 23.91 -10.66
C ASP A 78 8.68 24.49 -9.80
N THR A 79 8.56 24.31 -8.49
CA THR A 79 9.54 24.76 -7.49
C THR A 79 10.54 23.65 -7.12
N GLY A 80 10.42 22.47 -7.73
CA GLY A 80 11.25 21.30 -7.44
C GLY A 80 10.75 20.42 -6.29
N LEU A 81 11.43 19.30 -6.08
CA LEU A 81 10.94 18.22 -5.22
C LEU A 81 10.81 18.63 -3.75
N GLY A 82 9.61 18.41 -3.19
CA GLY A 82 9.34 18.56 -1.76
C GLY A 82 9.13 20.00 -1.30
N ARG A 83 8.80 20.90 -2.24
CA ARG A 83 8.42 22.30 -2.02
C ARG A 83 6.95 22.51 -2.42
N ILE A 84 6.39 23.67 -2.08
CA ILE A 84 5.03 24.06 -2.50
C ILE A 84 5.06 24.54 -3.95
N HIS A 85 4.16 24.02 -4.80
CA HIS A 85 4.15 24.21 -6.25
C HIS A 85 3.26 25.38 -6.69
N GLY A 86 3.36 26.52 -5.99
CA GLY A 86 2.62 27.75 -6.28
C GLY A 86 1.36 27.96 -5.42
N GLY A 87 0.32 28.55 -6.00
CA GLY A 87 -0.94 28.84 -5.30
C GLY A 87 -1.75 27.58 -4.93
N PRO A 88 -2.87 27.70 -4.20
CA PRO A 88 -3.61 26.55 -3.68
C PRO A 88 -4.10 25.60 -4.78
N VAL A 89 -4.20 24.33 -4.43
CA VAL A 89 -4.86 23.30 -5.24
C VAL A 89 -6.30 23.12 -4.78
N THR A 90 -7.22 23.09 -5.75
CA THR A 90 -8.64 22.79 -5.53
C THR A 90 -8.92 21.37 -6.04
N VAL A 91 -9.42 20.50 -5.17
CA VAL A 91 -9.74 19.10 -5.48
C VAL A 91 -11.24 18.92 -5.49
N THR A 92 -11.78 18.44 -6.62
CA THR A 92 -13.20 18.10 -6.76
C THR A 92 -13.40 16.64 -6.40
N CYS A 93 -14.22 16.39 -5.37
CA CYS A 93 -14.49 15.07 -4.83
C CYS A 93 -15.96 14.93 -4.43
N ALA A 94 -16.65 13.94 -5.01
CA ALA A 94 -18.05 13.63 -4.68
C ALA A 94 -18.99 14.86 -4.67
N GLY A 95 -18.84 15.74 -5.66
CA GLY A 95 -19.65 16.97 -5.79
C GLY A 95 -19.28 18.11 -4.84
N ARG A 96 -18.15 18.01 -4.13
CA ARG A 96 -17.61 19.05 -3.25
C ARG A 96 -16.23 19.46 -3.72
N THR A 97 -15.82 20.68 -3.40
CA THR A 97 -14.46 21.17 -3.60
C THR A 97 -13.73 21.29 -2.26
N ILE A 98 -12.45 20.91 -2.25
CA ILE A 98 -11.58 20.99 -1.07
C ILE A 98 -10.31 21.71 -1.52
N GLU A 99 -9.93 22.76 -0.81
CA GLU A 99 -8.71 23.51 -1.10
C GLU A 99 -7.61 23.21 -0.09
N ALA A 100 -6.37 23.11 -0.59
CA ALA A 100 -5.18 22.91 0.21
C ALA A 100 -3.97 23.55 -0.47
N ASP A 101 -2.87 23.65 0.26
CA ASP A 101 -1.62 24.20 -0.30
C ASP A 101 -0.93 23.15 -1.18
N GLU A 102 -1.09 21.87 -0.81
CA GLU A 102 -0.56 20.74 -1.57
C GLU A 102 -1.49 19.52 -1.61
N ILE A 103 -1.25 18.67 -2.60
CA ILE A 103 -1.89 17.37 -2.74
C ILE A 103 -0.84 16.25 -2.88
N LEU A 104 -0.97 15.20 -2.07
CA LEU A 104 -0.16 13.98 -2.15
C LEU A 104 -1.01 12.84 -2.71
N VAL A 105 -0.61 12.30 -3.86
CA VAL A 105 -1.33 11.20 -4.54
C VAL A 105 -0.60 9.87 -4.33
N ALA A 106 -1.20 9.00 -3.53
CA ALA A 106 -0.69 7.67 -3.16
C ALA A 106 -1.72 6.58 -3.46
N THR A 107 -2.22 6.54 -4.70
CA THR A 107 -3.33 5.69 -5.17
C THR A 107 -2.91 4.27 -5.56
N GLY A 108 -1.63 3.94 -5.49
CA GLY A 108 -1.07 2.62 -5.79
C GLY A 108 0.15 2.72 -6.69
N ARG A 109 0.74 1.57 -7.00
CA ARG A 109 1.89 1.47 -7.91
C ARG A 109 1.61 0.37 -8.93
N ARG A 110 2.05 0.61 -10.16
CA ARG A 110 2.11 -0.40 -11.21
C ARG A 110 3.56 -0.86 -11.36
N PRO A 111 3.81 -2.16 -11.63
CA PRO A 111 5.13 -2.63 -12.02
C PRO A 111 5.67 -1.81 -13.19
N LEU A 112 6.91 -1.33 -13.09
CA LEU A 112 7.59 -0.63 -14.18
C LEU A 112 8.17 -1.68 -15.13
N LEU A 113 7.41 -2.03 -16.16
CA LEU A 113 7.79 -3.06 -17.14
C LEU A 113 8.08 -2.48 -18.53
N THR A 114 7.73 -1.22 -18.76
CA THR A 114 7.97 -0.50 -20.01
C THR A 114 9.42 -0.05 -20.11
N GLY A 115 10.02 -0.14 -21.31
CA GLY A 115 11.39 0.33 -21.57
C GLY A 115 12.48 -0.59 -21.01
N MET A 116 12.16 -1.85 -20.68
CA MET A 116 13.12 -2.84 -20.19
C MET A 116 13.71 -3.73 -21.30
N GLY A 117 13.30 -3.56 -22.57
CA GLY A 117 13.74 -4.41 -23.66
C GLY A 117 13.08 -5.79 -23.70
N LEU A 118 11.87 -5.95 -23.14
CA LEU A 118 11.13 -7.22 -23.16
C LEU A 118 10.84 -7.68 -24.61
N GLU A 119 10.67 -6.71 -25.51
CA GLU A 119 10.47 -6.93 -26.94
C GLU A 119 11.63 -7.67 -27.61
N VAL A 120 12.87 -7.53 -27.10
CA VAL A 120 14.07 -8.21 -27.63
C VAL A 120 13.97 -9.73 -27.45
N VAL A 121 13.20 -10.16 -26.46
CA VAL A 121 12.98 -11.58 -26.13
C VAL A 121 11.54 -12.03 -26.45
N GLY A 122 10.81 -11.22 -27.22
CA GLY A 122 9.46 -11.52 -27.69
C GLY A 122 8.38 -11.50 -26.60
N LEU A 123 8.55 -10.67 -25.57
CA LEU A 123 7.62 -10.56 -24.43
C LEU A 123 7.01 -9.17 -24.32
N GLU A 124 5.77 -9.14 -23.84
CA GLU A 124 5.07 -7.93 -23.43
C GLU A 124 4.97 -7.84 -21.89
N PRO A 125 4.74 -6.65 -21.30
CA PRO A 125 4.50 -6.51 -19.86
C PRO A 125 3.44 -7.47 -19.30
N ASP A 126 2.38 -7.73 -20.06
CA ASP A 126 1.30 -8.63 -19.65
C ASP A 126 1.74 -10.10 -19.57
N ASP A 127 2.79 -10.51 -20.29
CA ASP A 127 3.36 -11.85 -20.17
C ASP A 127 4.07 -12.02 -18.82
N VAL A 128 4.80 -10.99 -18.39
CA VAL A 128 5.45 -10.96 -17.07
C VAL A 128 4.40 -11.06 -15.97
N LEU A 129 3.34 -10.24 -16.03
CA LEU A 129 2.29 -10.21 -15.01
C LEU A 129 1.43 -11.48 -14.97
N ALA A 130 1.32 -12.17 -16.10
CA ALA A 130 0.65 -13.45 -16.17
C ALA A 130 1.55 -14.66 -15.85
N GLY A 131 2.84 -14.43 -15.61
CA GLY A 131 3.82 -15.49 -15.39
C GLY A 131 4.11 -16.35 -16.63
N ARG A 132 3.83 -15.83 -17.84
CA ARG A 132 4.12 -16.49 -19.13
C ARG A 132 5.55 -16.22 -19.56
N LEU A 133 6.50 -16.54 -18.69
CA LEU A 133 7.93 -16.36 -18.94
C LEU A 133 8.56 -17.66 -19.42
N PRO A 134 9.57 -17.60 -20.31
CA PRO A 134 10.38 -18.77 -20.63
C PRO A 134 11.15 -19.25 -19.39
N ASP A 135 11.54 -20.53 -19.36
CA ASP A 135 12.14 -21.18 -18.18
C ASP A 135 13.45 -20.53 -17.67
N TRP A 136 14.12 -19.77 -18.52
CA TRP A 136 15.37 -19.08 -18.19
C TRP A 136 15.15 -17.66 -17.65
N LEU A 137 13.94 -17.10 -17.76
CA LEU A 137 13.62 -15.73 -17.37
C LEU A 137 12.75 -15.70 -16.12
N TYR A 138 13.16 -14.90 -15.15
CA TYR A 138 12.50 -14.78 -13.85
C TYR A 138 12.15 -13.33 -13.57
N ALA A 139 10.94 -13.09 -13.08
CA ALA A 139 10.53 -11.80 -12.53
C ALA A 139 10.44 -11.90 -11.00
N VAL A 140 11.09 -10.98 -10.29
CA VAL A 140 11.11 -10.93 -8.83
C VAL A 140 10.78 -9.53 -8.32
N GLY A 141 10.42 -9.42 -7.05
CA GLY A 141 10.07 -8.15 -6.44
C GLY A 141 8.86 -7.51 -7.12
N TYR A 142 8.87 -6.19 -7.29
CA TYR A 142 7.68 -5.48 -7.80
C TYR A 142 7.38 -5.77 -9.26
N ALA A 143 8.39 -6.19 -10.04
CA ALA A 143 8.20 -6.59 -11.44
C ALA A 143 7.34 -7.85 -11.59
N SER A 144 7.35 -8.74 -10.58
CA SER A 144 6.62 -10.01 -10.62
C SER A 144 5.09 -9.88 -10.49
N GLY A 145 4.59 -8.71 -10.08
CA GLY A 145 3.18 -8.55 -9.73
C GLY A 145 2.76 -9.22 -8.40
N GLU A 146 3.67 -9.89 -7.70
CA GLU A 146 3.42 -10.44 -6.36
C GLU A 146 3.30 -9.32 -5.30
N ALA A 147 3.12 -9.71 -4.03
CA ALA A 147 3.04 -8.77 -2.92
C ALA A 147 4.23 -7.80 -2.96
N GLN A 148 3.93 -6.51 -3.14
CA GLN A 148 4.93 -5.45 -3.34
C GLN A 148 5.58 -5.03 -2.01
N LEU A 149 6.25 -5.99 -1.39
CA LEU A 149 6.92 -5.87 -0.10
C LEU A 149 8.37 -6.33 -0.24
N THR A 150 9.30 -5.61 0.36
CA THR A 150 10.74 -5.88 0.24
C THR A 150 11.10 -7.31 0.66
N HIS A 151 10.51 -7.83 1.74
CA HIS A 151 10.79 -9.17 2.22
C HIS A 151 10.25 -10.25 1.28
N MET A 152 9.13 -10.01 0.60
CA MET A 152 8.61 -10.92 -0.42
C MET A 152 9.56 -10.99 -1.63
N GLY A 153 10.05 -9.84 -2.09
CA GLY A 153 11.05 -9.79 -3.15
C GLY A 153 12.34 -10.53 -2.79
N LYS A 154 12.84 -10.36 -1.55
CA LYS A 154 14.02 -11.09 -1.04
C LYS A 154 13.79 -12.60 -0.99
N TYR A 155 12.63 -13.01 -0.47
CA TYR A 155 12.25 -14.43 -0.42
C TYR A 155 12.24 -15.04 -1.83
N ARG A 156 11.59 -14.39 -2.81
CA ARG A 156 11.57 -14.89 -4.19
C ARG A 156 12.94 -14.93 -4.84
N ALA A 157 13.76 -13.90 -4.62
CA ALA A 157 15.12 -13.88 -5.15
C ALA A 157 15.95 -15.06 -4.61
N ARG A 158 15.80 -15.40 -3.33
CA ARG A 158 16.44 -16.57 -2.73
C ARG A 158 16.00 -17.88 -3.39
N VAL A 159 14.68 -18.07 -3.52
CA VAL A 159 14.09 -19.26 -4.17
C VAL A 159 14.59 -19.42 -5.61
N VAL A 160 14.61 -18.33 -6.39
CA VAL A 160 15.14 -18.35 -7.77
C VAL A 160 16.63 -18.69 -7.78
N GLY A 161 17.41 -18.12 -6.87
CA GLY A 161 18.83 -18.45 -6.73
C GLY A 161 19.07 -19.94 -6.44
N GLU A 162 18.37 -20.50 -5.45
CA GLU A 162 18.45 -21.93 -5.10
C GLU A 162 18.07 -22.83 -6.29
N ARG A 163 17.04 -22.44 -7.05
CA ARG A 163 16.63 -23.14 -8.28
C ARG A 163 17.71 -23.11 -9.35
N ILE A 164 18.30 -21.94 -9.64
CA ILE A 164 19.37 -21.81 -10.62
C ILE A 164 20.58 -22.67 -10.22
N THR A 165 20.97 -22.65 -8.94
CA THR A 165 22.05 -23.48 -8.41
C THR A 165 21.77 -24.98 -8.56
N ALA A 166 20.57 -25.43 -8.20
CA ALA A 166 20.19 -26.84 -8.32
C ALA A 166 20.23 -27.31 -9.79
N LEU A 167 19.65 -26.53 -10.71
CA LEU A 167 19.65 -26.83 -12.13
C LEU A 167 21.07 -26.88 -12.70
N SER A 168 21.95 -25.95 -12.29
CA SER A 168 23.36 -25.96 -12.70
C SER A 168 24.13 -27.17 -12.19
N ALA A 169 23.71 -27.78 -11.07
CA ALA A 169 24.31 -28.98 -10.51
C ALA A 169 23.67 -30.28 -11.03
N GLY A 170 22.72 -30.20 -11.97
CA GLY A 170 21.96 -31.37 -12.45
C GLY A 170 21.02 -31.97 -11.41
N CYS A 171 20.70 -31.21 -10.35
CA CYS A 171 19.80 -31.61 -9.28
C CYS A 171 18.39 -31.01 -9.49
N GLY A 172 17.38 -31.67 -8.91
CA GLY A 172 16.03 -31.11 -8.86
C GLY A 172 15.95 -29.96 -7.85
N PRO A 173 15.27 -28.84 -8.17
CA PRO A 173 15.07 -27.75 -7.22
C PRO A 173 14.12 -28.18 -6.09
N GLU A 174 14.29 -27.59 -4.91
CA GLU A 174 13.36 -27.83 -3.80
C GLU A 174 11.94 -27.33 -4.13
N PRO A 175 10.89 -28.05 -3.71
CA PRO A 175 9.52 -27.64 -3.92
C PRO A 175 9.19 -26.39 -3.08
N VAL A 176 8.58 -25.41 -3.72
CA VAL A 176 8.18 -24.15 -3.08
C VAL A 176 6.67 -24.17 -2.83
N PRO A 177 6.21 -23.82 -1.62
CA PRO A 177 4.77 -23.71 -1.36
C PRO A 177 4.09 -22.71 -2.30
N GLU A 178 2.95 -23.10 -2.87
CA GLU A 178 2.15 -22.22 -3.74
C GLU A 178 1.59 -21.01 -2.96
N ASN A 179 1.25 -21.21 -1.69
CA ASN A 179 0.72 -20.17 -0.81
C ASN A 179 1.69 -19.92 0.36
N VAL A 180 2.36 -18.77 0.31
CA VAL A 180 3.21 -18.28 1.39
C VAL A 180 2.45 -17.17 2.11
N PRO A 181 2.14 -17.31 3.41
CA PRO A 181 1.57 -16.20 4.19
C PRO A 181 2.55 -15.03 4.22
N VAL A 182 2.11 -13.85 3.75
CA VAL A 182 2.96 -12.65 3.70
C VAL A 182 2.52 -11.68 4.80
N PRO A 183 3.31 -11.49 5.87
CA PRO A 183 3.00 -10.52 6.90
C PRO A 183 3.20 -9.09 6.38
N GLN A 184 2.28 -8.19 6.70
CA GLN A 184 2.40 -6.78 6.36
C GLN A 184 2.28 -5.93 7.63
N VAL A 185 2.92 -4.77 7.64
CA VAL A 185 2.77 -3.77 8.70
C VAL A 185 2.47 -2.43 8.02
N VAL A 186 1.53 -1.68 8.58
CA VAL A 186 1.25 -0.30 8.15
C VAL A 186 1.70 0.63 9.26
N PHE A 187 2.65 1.51 8.96
CA PHE A 187 3.29 2.43 9.91
C PHE A 187 2.40 3.66 10.20
N THR A 188 1.19 3.39 10.68
CA THR A 188 0.34 4.39 11.35
C THR A 188 0.63 4.37 12.84
N ALA A 189 0.10 5.35 13.59
CA ALA A 189 0.17 5.36 15.04
C ALA A 189 -1.25 5.20 15.62
N PRO A 190 -1.57 4.08 16.29
CA PRO A 190 -0.70 2.96 16.65
C PRO A 190 -0.33 2.08 15.44
N GLN A 191 0.87 1.50 15.47
CA GLN A 191 1.32 0.56 14.45
C GLN A 191 0.48 -0.71 14.53
N ARG A 192 0.02 -1.23 13.39
CA ARG A 192 -0.75 -2.48 13.33
C ARG A 192 -0.18 -3.42 12.26
N PRO A 193 0.09 -4.69 12.61
CA PRO A 193 0.31 -5.72 11.60
C PRO A 193 -1.01 -5.97 10.86
N ASP A 194 -0.95 -5.91 9.54
CA ASP A 194 -2.01 -6.30 8.62
C ASP A 194 -1.67 -7.70 8.08
N ARG A 195 -2.63 -8.63 8.13
CA ARG A 195 -2.45 -9.93 7.52
C ARG A 195 -3.01 -9.84 6.11
N ALA A 196 -2.13 -9.76 5.10
CA ALA A 196 -2.57 -9.93 3.73
C ALA A 196 -3.15 -11.34 3.57
N ALA A 197 -4.48 -11.45 3.44
CA ALA A 197 -5.10 -12.66 2.93
C ALA A 197 -4.59 -12.87 1.50
N GLY A 198 -4.22 -14.11 1.16
CA GLY A 198 -3.74 -14.49 -0.17
C GLY A 198 -4.73 -14.11 -1.29
N PRO A 199 -4.38 -14.35 -2.57
CA PRO A 199 -5.19 -13.94 -3.70
C PRO A 199 -6.65 -14.41 -3.56
N ARG A 200 -7.60 -13.52 -3.92
CA ARG A 200 -9.04 -13.79 -3.80
C ARG A 200 -9.39 -15.13 -4.49
N PRO A 201 -10.20 -16.00 -3.86
CA PRO A 201 -10.67 -17.20 -4.52
C PRO A 201 -11.56 -16.84 -5.72
N ARG A 202 -11.34 -17.52 -6.85
CA ARG A 202 -12.26 -17.51 -8.00
C ARG A 202 -13.64 -18.02 -7.56
N PRO A 203 -14.75 -17.46 -8.06
CA PRO A 203 -16.09 -17.91 -7.67
C PRO A 203 -16.28 -19.37 -8.11
N GLY A 204 -16.54 -20.28 -7.16
CA GLY A 204 -16.92 -21.66 -7.49
C GLY A 204 -16.44 -22.80 -6.56
N ARG A 205 -15.59 -22.56 -5.56
CA ARG A 205 -15.17 -23.63 -4.63
C ARG A 205 -15.61 -23.37 -3.19
N ARG A 206 -16.51 -24.23 -2.69
CA ARG A 206 -16.86 -24.33 -1.26
C ARG A 206 -15.67 -24.95 -0.51
N HIS A 207 -15.36 -24.44 0.68
CA HIS A 207 -14.41 -25.08 1.60
C HIS A 207 -14.96 -25.15 3.02
N CYS A 208 -14.63 -26.26 3.66
CA CYS A 208 -15.13 -26.74 4.94
C CYS A 208 -14.80 -25.82 6.12
N SER A 209 -15.74 -25.72 7.06
CA SER A 209 -15.68 -24.92 8.27
C SER A 209 -14.77 -25.54 9.34
N GLY A 210 -13.57 -24.98 9.52
CA GLY A 210 -12.79 -25.13 10.75
C GLY A 210 -13.02 -23.91 11.65
N ARG A 211 -13.63 -24.09 12.83
CA ARG A 211 -13.80 -23.03 13.84
C ARG A 211 -12.42 -22.66 14.43
N LEU A 212 -11.97 -21.43 14.18
CA LEU A 212 -10.83 -20.83 14.90
C LEU A 212 -11.37 -19.92 16.01
N HIS A 213 -11.00 -20.19 17.26
CA HIS A 213 -11.30 -19.31 18.40
C HIS A 213 -10.30 -18.14 18.44
N LEU A 214 -10.76 -16.92 18.13
CA LEU A 214 -10.00 -15.68 18.35
C LEU A 214 -10.12 -15.23 19.81
N GLY A 215 -9.05 -15.37 20.59
CA GLY A 215 -8.95 -14.78 21.92
C GLY A 215 -8.74 -13.27 21.84
N ARG A 216 -9.70 -12.47 22.33
CA ARG A 216 -9.53 -11.03 22.51
C ARG A 216 -8.72 -10.76 23.78
N ARG A 217 -7.59 -10.08 23.67
CA ARG A 217 -6.93 -9.42 24.82
C ARG A 217 -6.89 -7.92 24.58
N SER A 218 -7.67 -7.17 25.35
CA SER A 218 -7.56 -5.73 25.50
C SER A 218 -6.59 -5.43 26.65
N CYS A 219 -5.46 -4.79 26.36
CA CYS A 219 -4.55 -4.31 27.39
C CYS A 219 -5.00 -2.91 27.83
N PRO A 220 -5.38 -2.68 29.10
CA PRO A 220 -5.70 -1.34 29.58
C PRO A 220 -4.43 -0.48 29.70
N PRO A 221 -4.53 0.86 29.58
CA PRO A 221 -3.38 1.75 29.72
C PRO A 221 -2.78 1.66 31.13
N ALA A 222 -1.44 1.74 31.20
CA ALA A 222 -0.68 1.68 32.44
C ALA A 222 -1.13 2.78 33.41
N ARG A 223 -1.65 2.39 34.58
CA ARG A 223 -1.95 3.32 35.67
C ARG A 223 -0.62 3.90 36.18
N ARG A 224 -0.46 5.23 36.09
CA ARG A 224 0.61 5.93 36.83
C ARG A 224 0.34 5.76 38.33
N ARG A 225 1.32 5.26 39.08
CA ARG A 225 1.28 5.29 40.55
C ARG A 225 1.51 6.75 41.00
N PRO A 226 0.72 7.30 41.93
CA PRO A 226 1.10 8.52 42.62
C PRO A 226 2.31 8.23 43.52
N GLN A 227 3.14 9.27 43.71
CA GLN A 227 4.37 9.26 44.51
C GLN A 227 4.09 8.92 45.98
#